data_AF-A0A495JSL7-F1
#
_entry.id   AF-A0A495JSL7-F1
#
_cell.length_a   1.000
_cell.length_b   1.000
_cell.length_c   1.000
_cell.angle_alpha   90.00
_cell.angle_beta   90.00
_cell.angle_gamma   90.00
#
_symmetry.space_group_name_H-M   'P 1'
#
loop_
_entity.id
_entity.type
_entity.pdbx_description
1 polymer ?
#
loop_
_entity_poly.entity_id
_entity_poly.type
_entity_poly.pdbx_seq_one_letter_code
_entity_poly.pdbx_strand_id
1 'polypeptide(L)'
;MTVGRAGSGRTDATRSRRRWRRRAGGALALAALAAAAWAVRDIPVALGARATGDRAARLRASPQFEGDSFRNQASTRTMMAETGRNVLLQFLFGGHRRRPTEPVPLVDPGPAEPASAPADELGIVWYGHASVLVEIEGRRVLIDPMWSERCSPSRLVGPRRLHPPPVPLAELPPIDAILISHDHYDHLDLGTVRALLRDQSAPFLVPLGVGAHLARWGVPAERIVELDWTESVDLAGLRFTATAAQHFSGRAFTRNRTLWGSWVITGANRRVFYSGDSGYFSGYAEIGRRLGPFDVTLIQVGAYAPAWPEIHMFPEEAVTAHLDLRGGLLIPVHWATFNLAVHSWADPVDRLWREAKARDVRLAVPRPGERVVVDLPPPVDGWWQEIN
;
A
#
# COMPACT_ATOMS: atom_id res chain seq x y z
N MET A 1 18.32 37.66 -83.20
CA MET A 1 18.61 37.52 -81.75
C MET A 1 17.40 37.97 -80.94
N THR A 2 16.62 37.05 -80.39
CA THR A 2 16.19 37.05 -78.97
C THR A 2 15.36 35.80 -78.69
N VAL A 3 15.81 35.03 -77.70
CA VAL A 3 15.25 33.74 -77.28
C VAL A 3 14.16 34.01 -76.25
N GLY A 4 12.94 33.55 -76.51
CA GLY A 4 11.85 33.51 -75.53
C GLY A 4 12.09 32.42 -74.48
N ARG A 5 12.14 32.81 -73.21
CA ARG A 5 12.46 31.93 -72.07
C ARG A 5 11.17 31.37 -71.46
N ALA A 6 10.98 30.05 -71.51
CA ALA A 6 9.86 29.35 -70.89
C ALA A 6 10.13 29.03 -69.40
N GLY A 7 9.16 29.40 -68.54
CA GLY A 7 8.64 28.58 -67.43
C GLY A 7 9.47 28.40 -66.14
N SER A 8 9.21 29.24 -65.14
CA SER A 8 9.72 29.16 -63.74
C SER A 8 8.80 28.43 -62.74
N GLY A 9 8.08 27.38 -63.14
CA GLY A 9 7.01 26.76 -62.31
C GLY A 9 7.42 25.70 -61.27
N ARG A 10 8.69 25.27 -61.18
CA ARG A 10 9.10 24.12 -60.34
C ARG A 10 9.71 24.45 -58.97
N THR A 11 10.04 25.71 -58.68
CA THR A 11 10.83 26.09 -57.49
C THR A 11 10.00 26.49 -56.26
N ASP A 12 8.73 26.85 -56.43
CA ASP A 12 7.92 27.38 -55.33
C ASP A 12 7.19 26.28 -54.53
N ALA A 13 6.68 25.25 -55.21
CA ALA A 13 6.02 24.11 -54.57
C ALA A 13 6.96 23.29 -53.67
N THR A 14 8.25 23.23 -54.00
CA THR A 14 9.28 22.52 -53.21
C THR A 14 9.69 23.30 -51.97
N ARG A 15 9.77 24.64 -52.03
CA ARG A 15 9.99 25.52 -50.86
C ARG A 15 8.81 25.51 -49.90
N SER A 16 7.59 25.53 -50.41
CA SER A 16 6.34 25.39 -49.62
C SER A 16 6.30 24.06 -48.88
N ARG A 17 6.51 22.92 -49.56
CA ARG A 17 6.54 21.59 -48.94
C ARG A 17 7.63 21.44 -47.87
N ARG A 18 8.81 22.07 -48.06
CA ARG A 18 9.91 22.03 -47.08
C ARG A 18 9.62 22.89 -45.84
N ARG A 19 8.95 24.03 -46.00
CA ARG A 19 8.44 24.86 -44.89
C ARG A 19 7.33 24.17 -44.11
N TRP A 20 6.38 23.54 -44.79
CA TRP A 20 5.33 22.73 -44.17
C TRP A 20 5.90 21.54 -43.40
N ARG A 21 6.85 20.79 -43.97
CA ARG A 21 7.55 19.69 -43.27
C ARG A 21 8.32 20.15 -42.04
N ARG A 22 8.98 21.33 -42.09
CA ARG A 22 9.68 21.90 -40.92
C ARG A 22 8.72 22.39 -39.83
N ARG A 23 7.60 23.02 -40.20
CA ARG A 23 6.56 23.45 -39.26
C ARG A 23 5.83 22.25 -38.63
N ALA A 24 5.52 21.22 -39.42
CA ALA A 24 4.94 19.97 -38.95
C ALA A 24 5.90 19.21 -38.02
N GLY A 25 7.20 19.17 -38.35
CA GLY A 25 8.24 18.60 -37.47
C GLY A 25 8.39 19.36 -36.14
N GLY A 26 8.32 20.69 -36.18
CA GLY A 26 8.31 21.53 -34.97
C GLY A 26 7.07 21.32 -34.09
N ALA A 27 5.88 21.20 -34.70
CA ALA A 27 4.64 20.92 -33.98
C ALA A 27 4.66 19.54 -33.33
N LEU A 28 5.16 18.51 -34.03
CA LEU A 28 5.33 17.16 -33.47
C LEU A 28 6.33 17.13 -32.31
N ALA A 29 7.45 17.86 -32.41
CA ALA A 29 8.42 17.97 -31.33
C ALA A 29 7.83 18.66 -30.09
N LEU A 30 7.07 19.74 -30.27
CA LEU A 30 6.38 20.43 -29.18
C LEU A 30 5.30 19.54 -28.54
N ALA A 31 4.53 18.81 -29.34
CA ALA A 31 3.54 17.86 -28.82
C ALA A 31 4.20 16.73 -28.01
N ALA A 32 5.33 16.20 -28.48
CA ALA A 32 6.10 15.19 -27.76
C ALA A 32 6.67 15.72 -26.44
N LEU A 33 7.20 16.95 -26.43
CA LEU A 33 7.68 17.62 -25.21
C LEU A 33 6.54 17.87 -24.21
N ALA A 34 5.38 18.33 -24.69
CA ALA A 34 4.19 18.53 -23.86
C ALA A 34 3.68 17.21 -23.27
N ALA A 35 3.65 16.13 -24.06
CA ALA A 35 3.29 14.80 -23.60
C ALA A 35 4.27 14.27 -22.54
N ALA A 36 5.58 14.45 -22.76
CA ALA A 36 6.61 14.07 -21.81
C ALA A 36 6.49 14.86 -20.49
N ALA A 37 6.32 16.19 -20.55
CA ALA A 37 6.12 17.04 -19.38
C ALA A 37 4.85 16.65 -18.61
N TRP A 38 3.76 16.37 -19.33
CA TRP A 38 2.50 15.90 -18.73
C TRP A 38 2.66 14.55 -18.04
N ALA A 39 3.43 13.62 -18.63
CA ALA A 39 3.65 12.29 -18.06
C ALA A 39 4.42 12.31 -16.72
N VAL A 40 5.27 13.32 -16.50
CA VAL A 40 6.10 13.45 -15.28
C VAL A 40 5.59 14.50 -14.29
N ARG A 41 4.54 15.25 -14.62
CA ARG A 41 4.07 16.41 -13.84
C ARG A 41 3.73 16.11 -12.38
N ASP A 42 3.21 14.90 -12.12
CA ASP A 42 2.78 14.49 -10.78
C ASP A 42 3.94 13.94 -9.94
N ILE A 43 5.11 13.63 -10.54
CA ILE A 43 6.25 13.03 -9.83
C ILE A 43 6.66 13.91 -8.63
N PRO A 44 6.94 15.22 -8.77
CA PRO A 44 7.35 16.05 -7.64
C PRO A 44 6.30 16.13 -6.53
N VAL A 45 5.02 16.04 -6.89
CA VAL A 45 3.92 16.05 -5.91
C VAL A 45 3.83 14.70 -5.19
N ALA A 46 3.99 13.59 -5.91
CA ALA A 46 3.92 12.23 -5.35
C ALA A 46 5.06 11.92 -4.35
N LEU A 47 6.19 12.63 -4.44
CA LEU A 47 7.24 12.60 -3.42
C LEU A 47 6.77 13.13 -2.06
N GLY A 48 5.69 13.92 -2.05
CA GLY A 48 5.07 14.49 -0.86
C GLY A 48 5.85 15.67 -0.28
N ALA A 49 5.67 15.98 1.01
CA ALA A 49 6.33 17.11 1.67
C ALA A 49 6.94 16.71 3.02
N ARG A 50 7.81 17.58 3.53
CA ARG A 50 8.35 17.48 4.89
C ARG A 50 7.43 18.21 5.87
N ALA A 51 7.37 17.73 7.11
CA ALA A 51 6.73 18.44 8.19
C ALA A 51 7.43 19.78 8.46
N THR A 52 6.63 20.82 8.69
CA THR A 52 7.07 22.18 9.07
C THR A 52 6.20 22.70 10.22
N GLY A 53 6.59 23.81 10.85
CA GLY A 53 5.81 24.45 11.92
C GLY A 53 5.46 23.51 13.07
N ASP A 54 4.20 23.55 13.51
CA ASP A 54 3.69 22.76 14.64
C ASP A 54 3.83 21.25 14.42
N ARG A 55 3.64 20.77 13.18
CA ARG A 55 3.86 19.36 12.85
C ARG A 55 5.30 18.95 13.12
N ALA A 56 6.27 19.76 12.69
CA ALA A 56 7.69 19.48 12.93
C ALA A 56 8.07 19.56 14.41
N ALA A 57 7.43 20.46 15.18
CA ALA A 57 7.59 20.51 16.63
C ALA A 57 7.06 19.23 17.30
N ARG A 58 5.89 18.74 16.86
CA ARG A 58 5.31 17.48 17.34
C ARG A 58 6.19 16.27 17.00
N LEU A 59 6.79 16.22 15.81
CA LEU A 59 7.74 15.13 15.48
C LEU A 59 8.91 15.11 16.46
N ARG A 60 9.53 16.26 16.74
CA ARG A 60 10.67 16.36 17.67
C ARG A 60 10.33 16.06 19.13
N ALA A 61 9.05 16.16 19.50
CA ALA A 61 8.58 15.83 20.84
C ALA A 61 8.28 14.33 21.02
N SER A 62 8.19 13.58 19.92
CA SER A 62 7.99 12.13 19.95
C SER A 62 9.18 11.43 20.63
N PRO A 63 8.94 10.47 21.55
CA PRO A 63 10.01 9.64 22.09
C PRO A 63 10.69 8.77 21.03
N GLN A 64 10.05 8.57 19.87
CA GLN A 64 10.55 7.72 18.80
C GLN A 64 11.40 8.50 17.79
N PHE A 65 11.47 9.82 17.92
CA PHE A 65 12.22 10.70 17.04
C PHE A 65 13.53 11.11 17.69
N GLU A 66 14.66 10.69 17.11
CA GLU A 66 15.99 10.97 17.65
C GLU A 66 16.87 11.67 16.60
N GLY A 67 17.37 12.85 16.96
CA GLY A 67 18.15 13.69 16.06
C GLY A 67 17.28 14.24 14.93
N ASP A 68 17.25 13.54 13.81
CA ASP A 68 16.58 13.98 12.59
C ASP A 68 15.66 12.92 11.96
N SER A 69 15.50 11.77 12.61
CA SER A 69 14.76 10.62 12.10
C SER A 69 14.09 9.79 13.20
N PHE A 70 13.03 9.07 12.81
CA PHE A 70 12.39 8.04 13.62
C PHE A 70 13.23 6.76 13.69
N ARG A 71 13.08 5.99 14.77
CA ARG A 71 13.80 4.73 15.00
C ARG A 71 12.87 3.59 15.44
N ASN A 72 13.30 2.35 15.17
CA ASN A 72 12.66 1.15 15.70
C ASN A 72 12.98 0.97 17.18
N GLN A 73 12.08 0.30 17.92
CA GLN A 73 12.33 -0.09 19.32
C GLN A 73 13.40 -1.17 19.43
N ALA A 74 13.37 -2.15 18.54
CA ALA A 74 14.44 -3.13 18.42
C ALA A 74 15.48 -2.67 17.39
N SER A 75 16.71 -3.18 17.53
CA SER A 75 17.78 -2.86 16.59
C SER A 75 17.51 -3.51 15.23
N THR A 76 17.65 -2.73 14.16
CA THR A 76 17.59 -3.24 12.79
C THR A 76 18.99 -3.22 12.17
N ARG A 77 19.59 -4.39 11.94
CA ARG A 77 20.68 -4.64 10.99
C ARG A 77 20.14 -4.66 9.57
N THR A 78 20.15 -3.51 8.90
CA THR A 78 20.16 -3.53 7.43
C THR A 78 21.51 -4.05 6.96
N MET A 79 21.58 -5.25 6.37
CA MET A 79 22.83 -5.79 5.85
C MET A 79 23.34 -4.97 4.66
N MET A 80 24.67 -4.77 4.60
CA MET A 80 25.41 -3.80 3.78
C MET A 80 25.27 -3.97 2.25
N ALA A 81 25.81 -3.00 1.51
CA ALA A 81 25.81 -2.85 0.04
C ALA A 81 26.20 -4.10 -0.79
N GLU A 82 26.95 -5.07 -0.25
CA GLU A 82 27.23 -6.35 -0.93
C GLU A 82 25.95 -7.18 -1.16
N THR A 83 25.01 -7.13 -0.22
CA THR A 83 23.69 -7.75 -0.32
C THR A 83 22.86 -7.10 -1.44
N GLY A 84 22.98 -5.79 -1.66
CA GLY A 84 22.24 -5.07 -2.71
C GLY A 84 22.59 -5.51 -4.14
N ARG A 85 23.86 -5.80 -4.42
CA ARG A 85 24.28 -6.35 -5.73
C ARG A 85 23.73 -7.77 -5.94
N ASN A 86 23.80 -8.62 -4.92
CA ASN A 86 23.29 -9.98 -4.98
C ASN A 86 21.76 -10.01 -5.09
N VAL A 87 21.06 -9.10 -4.41
CA VAL A 87 19.60 -8.90 -4.54
C VAL A 87 19.26 -8.47 -5.95
N LEU A 88 19.94 -7.47 -6.52
CA LEU A 88 19.71 -7.04 -7.91
C LEU A 88 19.93 -8.20 -8.90
N LEU A 89 20.99 -8.99 -8.72
CA LEU A 89 21.23 -10.19 -9.53
C LEU A 89 20.12 -11.23 -9.35
N GLN A 90 19.60 -11.45 -8.15
CA GLN A 90 18.43 -12.31 -7.94
C GLN A 90 17.16 -11.74 -8.58
N PHE A 91 16.95 -10.42 -8.56
CA PHE A 91 15.84 -9.79 -9.27
C PHE A 91 15.95 -9.92 -10.79
N LEU A 92 17.14 -10.06 -11.36
CA LEU A 92 17.36 -10.20 -12.80
C LEU A 92 17.45 -11.66 -13.26
N PHE A 93 18.07 -12.52 -12.45
CA PHE A 93 18.48 -13.87 -12.82
C PHE A 93 18.04 -14.97 -11.84
N GLY A 94 17.41 -14.61 -10.72
CA GLY A 94 16.84 -15.58 -9.79
C GLY A 94 15.62 -16.25 -10.43
N GLY A 95 15.73 -17.52 -10.80
CA GLY A 95 14.71 -18.30 -11.51
C GLY A 95 13.40 -18.56 -10.74
N HIS A 96 13.05 -17.70 -9.78
CA HIS A 96 11.80 -17.76 -9.02
C HIS A 96 10.62 -17.32 -9.88
N ARG A 97 9.48 -17.99 -9.73
CA ARG A 97 8.23 -17.64 -10.42
C ARG A 97 7.55 -16.48 -9.71
N ARG A 98 8.03 -15.27 -9.93
CA ARG A 98 7.59 -14.05 -9.22
C ARG A 98 6.34 -13.39 -9.82
N ARG A 99 5.67 -14.07 -10.75
CA ARG A 99 4.39 -13.68 -11.34
C ARG A 99 3.56 -14.94 -11.57
N PRO A 100 2.24 -14.87 -11.40
CA PRO A 100 1.36 -15.96 -11.78
C PRO A 100 1.38 -16.13 -13.30
N THR A 101 1.11 -17.34 -13.77
CA THR A 101 1.05 -17.63 -15.21
C THR A 101 -0.36 -17.55 -15.77
N GLU A 102 -1.36 -17.62 -14.90
CA GLU A 102 -2.76 -17.32 -15.19
C GLU A 102 -3.25 -16.10 -14.39
N PRO A 103 -4.36 -15.44 -14.78
CA PRO A 103 -4.92 -14.34 -14.03
C PRO A 103 -5.27 -14.74 -12.58
N VAL A 104 -4.97 -13.86 -11.62
CA VAL A 104 -5.46 -14.02 -10.24
C VAL A 104 -6.99 -13.90 -10.26
N PRO A 105 -7.75 -14.86 -9.70
CA PRO A 105 -9.19 -14.82 -9.64
C PRO A 105 -9.62 -13.68 -8.74
N LEU A 106 -10.48 -12.81 -9.27
CA LEU A 106 -11.04 -11.69 -8.55
C LEU A 106 -12.50 -12.01 -8.22
N VAL A 107 -12.93 -11.60 -7.04
CA VAL A 107 -14.31 -11.67 -6.61
C VAL A 107 -14.83 -10.25 -6.53
N ASP A 108 -15.96 -9.98 -7.15
CA ASP A 108 -16.70 -8.75 -6.88
C ASP A 108 -17.41 -8.94 -5.53
N PRO A 109 -17.11 -8.15 -4.48
CA PRO A 109 -17.80 -8.27 -3.19
C PRO A 109 -19.30 -7.97 -3.30
N GLY A 110 -19.77 -7.45 -4.44
CA GLY A 110 -21.13 -7.01 -4.66
C GLY A 110 -21.42 -5.66 -3.99
N PRO A 111 -22.66 -5.16 -4.10
CA PRO A 111 -23.06 -4.01 -3.32
C PRO A 111 -22.86 -4.32 -1.84
N ALA A 112 -22.22 -3.40 -1.13
CA ALA A 112 -22.24 -3.44 0.31
C ALA A 112 -23.72 -3.44 0.72
N GLU A 113 -24.21 -4.53 1.31
CA GLU A 113 -25.58 -4.65 1.83
C GLU A 113 -25.51 -4.36 3.36
N PRO A 114 -25.45 -3.09 3.81
CA PRO A 114 -25.32 -2.75 5.23
C PRO A 114 -26.57 -3.07 6.05
N ALA A 115 -27.72 -3.33 5.44
CA ALA A 115 -29.00 -3.33 6.17
C ALA A 115 -29.37 -4.69 6.79
N SER A 116 -28.72 -5.80 6.38
CA SER A 116 -29.07 -7.15 6.85
C SER A 116 -28.00 -7.85 7.68
N ALA A 117 -26.77 -7.32 7.73
CA ALA A 117 -25.71 -7.91 8.54
C ALA A 117 -26.02 -7.72 10.04
N PRO A 118 -25.80 -8.73 10.89
CA PRO A 118 -25.92 -8.59 12.34
C PRO A 118 -25.08 -7.41 12.86
N ALA A 119 -25.60 -6.70 13.86
CA ALA A 119 -24.97 -5.50 14.41
C ALA A 119 -23.56 -5.76 15.01
N ASP A 120 -23.26 -7.01 15.35
CA ASP A 120 -21.99 -7.49 15.89
C ASP A 120 -21.14 -8.27 14.89
N GLU A 121 -21.55 -8.36 13.62
CA GLU A 121 -20.77 -9.04 12.59
C GLU A 121 -19.46 -8.28 12.31
N LEU A 122 -18.36 -9.03 12.21
CA LEU A 122 -17.06 -8.54 11.78
C LEU A 122 -16.72 -9.12 10.41
N GLY A 123 -16.74 -8.26 9.38
CA GLY A 123 -16.48 -8.61 7.99
C GLY A 123 -15.16 -8.01 7.49
N ILE A 124 -14.39 -8.77 6.73
CA ILE A 124 -13.13 -8.35 6.12
C ILE A 124 -13.21 -8.55 4.60
N VAL A 125 -12.97 -7.49 3.82
CA VAL A 125 -12.80 -7.59 2.35
C VAL A 125 -11.38 -7.21 1.99
N TRP A 126 -10.63 -8.12 1.39
CA TRP A 126 -9.25 -7.87 0.98
C TRP A 126 -9.19 -7.47 -0.50
N TYR A 127 -8.80 -6.23 -0.81
CA TYR A 127 -8.74 -5.74 -2.21
C TYR A 127 -7.38 -6.01 -2.90
N GLY A 128 -6.47 -6.70 -2.22
CA GLY A 128 -5.12 -6.97 -2.69
C GLY A 128 -4.07 -6.14 -1.95
N HIS A 129 -2.84 -6.63 -1.94
CA HIS A 129 -1.71 -6.06 -1.21
C HIS A 129 -2.07 -5.82 0.26
N ALA A 130 -1.88 -4.61 0.76
CA ALA A 130 -2.26 -4.16 2.09
C ALA A 130 -3.68 -3.58 2.18
N SER A 131 -4.38 -3.43 1.03
CA SER A 131 -5.68 -2.75 0.99
C SER A 131 -6.79 -3.66 1.51
N VAL A 132 -7.36 -3.28 2.65
CA VAL A 132 -8.43 -4.04 3.33
C VAL A 132 -9.57 -3.10 3.72
N LEU A 133 -10.80 -3.52 3.50
CA LEU A 133 -11.97 -2.91 4.11
C LEU A 133 -12.42 -3.76 5.31
N VAL A 134 -12.44 -3.14 6.48
CA VAL A 134 -12.93 -3.74 7.71
C VAL A 134 -14.33 -3.21 7.97
N GLU A 135 -15.30 -4.12 8.06
CA GLU A 135 -16.67 -3.86 8.48
C GLU A 135 -16.82 -4.31 9.94
N ILE A 136 -16.90 -3.36 10.86
CA ILE A 136 -16.91 -3.61 12.30
C ILE A 136 -18.02 -2.79 12.95
N GLU A 137 -19.02 -3.48 13.54
CA GLU A 137 -20.10 -2.86 14.31
C GLU A 137 -20.84 -1.75 13.54
N GLY A 138 -21.15 -2.03 12.28
CA GLY A 138 -21.82 -1.10 11.37
C GLY A 138 -20.94 0.03 10.82
N ARG A 139 -19.63 0.00 11.07
CA ARG A 139 -18.64 0.97 10.55
C ARG A 139 -17.72 0.35 9.53
N ARG A 140 -17.20 1.19 8.63
CA ARG A 140 -16.30 0.81 7.54
C ARG A 140 -14.97 1.54 7.64
N VAL A 141 -13.90 0.77 7.82
CA VAL A 141 -12.54 1.27 7.92
C VAL A 141 -11.73 0.77 6.74
N LEU A 142 -11.21 1.68 5.92
CA LEU A 142 -10.35 1.36 4.77
C LEU A 142 -8.89 1.49 5.18
N ILE A 143 -8.12 0.42 5.03
CA ILE A 143 -6.72 0.34 5.47
C ILE A 143 -5.80 0.32 4.24
N ASP A 144 -4.74 1.12 4.26
CA ASP A 144 -3.68 1.21 3.25
C ASP A 144 -4.19 1.10 1.80
N PRO A 145 -5.12 1.98 1.37
CA PRO A 145 -5.73 1.88 0.05
C PRO A 145 -4.73 2.19 -1.07
N MET A 146 -4.58 1.23 -1.99
CA MET A 146 -3.68 1.31 -3.14
C MET A 146 -4.34 0.84 -4.44
N TRP A 147 -5.01 1.77 -5.13
CA TRP A 147 -5.73 1.52 -6.38
C TRP A 147 -4.91 1.75 -7.65
N SER A 148 -3.78 2.46 -7.55
CA SER A 148 -2.95 2.75 -8.71
C SER A 148 -2.35 1.49 -9.33
N GLU A 149 -2.08 1.56 -10.64
CA GLU A 149 -1.50 0.46 -11.42
C GLU A 149 -0.06 0.12 -10.97
N ARG A 150 0.65 1.09 -10.38
CA ARG A 150 2.03 0.96 -9.94
C ARG A 150 2.23 1.61 -8.58
N CYS A 151 2.98 0.96 -7.69
CA CYS A 151 3.48 1.57 -6.45
C CYS A 151 4.74 2.39 -6.73
N SER A 152 4.55 3.60 -7.24
CA SER A 152 5.65 4.47 -7.67
C SER A 152 5.22 5.93 -7.73
N PRO A 153 6.15 6.89 -7.55
CA PRO A 153 5.85 8.29 -7.83
C PRO A 153 5.60 8.54 -9.33
N SER A 154 6.00 7.61 -10.21
CA SER A 154 5.80 7.67 -11.65
C SER A 154 4.73 6.68 -12.10
N ARG A 155 3.84 7.13 -13.00
CA ARG A 155 2.84 6.26 -13.65
C ARG A 155 3.46 5.29 -14.67
N LEU A 156 4.71 5.51 -15.07
CA LEU A 156 5.38 4.76 -16.14
C LEU A 156 6.37 3.72 -15.63
N VAL A 157 7.02 3.99 -14.49
CA VAL A 157 8.14 3.21 -13.95
C VAL A 157 7.80 2.73 -12.55
N GLY A 158 8.34 1.58 -12.13
CA GLY A 158 8.14 1.00 -10.80
C GLY A 158 7.29 -0.27 -10.83
N PRO A 159 7.15 -0.98 -9.69
CA PRO A 159 6.45 -2.24 -9.65
C PRO A 159 4.99 -2.06 -10.08
N ARG A 160 4.52 -2.96 -10.94
CA ARG A 160 3.17 -2.96 -11.51
C ARG A 160 2.35 -4.03 -10.80
N ARG A 161 1.06 -3.76 -10.56
CA ARG A 161 0.16 -4.76 -9.99
C ARG A 161 0.01 -5.99 -10.90
N LEU A 162 -0.20 -7.15 -10.29
CA LEU A 162 -0.35 -8.46 -10.95
C LEU A 162 -1.79 -8.70 -11.42
N HIS A 163 -2.76 -8.05 -10.79
CA HIS A 163 -4.18 -8.05 -11.13
C HIS A 163 -4.74 -6.64 -10.92
N PRO A 164 -5.78 -6.19 -11.64
CA PRO A 164 -6.46 -4.92 -11.34
C PRO A 164 -7.11 -4.96 -9.94
N PRO A 165 -7.44 -3.80 -9.32
CA PRO A 165 -8.23 -3.84 -8.10
C PRO A 165 -9.60 -4.48 -8.39
N PRO A 166 -10.17 -5.28 -7.46
CA PRO A 166 -11.41 -6.03 -7.70
C PRO A 166 -12.59 -5.17 -8.15
N VAL A 167 -12.70 -3.95 -7.59
CA VAL A 167 -13.69 -2.93 -7.98
C VAL A 167 -13.05 -1.55 -8.11
N PRO A 168 -13.61 -0.64 -8.92
CA PRO A 168 -13.23 0.77 -8.92
C PRO A 168 -13.38 1.41 -7.53
N LEU A 169 -12.51 2.37 -7.21
CA LEU A 169 -12.54 3.03 -5.90
C LEU A 169 -13.86 3.80 -5.65
N ALA A 170 -14.50 4.29 -6.71
CA ALA A 170 -15.79 4.99 -6.65
C ALA A 170 -16.97 4.07 -6.31
N GLU A 171 -16.78 2.74 -6.42
CA GLU A 171 -17.78 1.74 -6.05
C GLU A 171 -17.60 1.24 -4.61
N LEU A 172 -16.59 1.76 -3.89
CA LEU A 172 -16.50 1.50 -2.46
C LEU A 172 -17.72 2.06 -1.73
N PRO A 173 -18.22 1.35 -0.70
CA PRO A 173 -19.25 1.91 0.17
C PRO A 173 -18.76 3.18 0.88
N PRO A 174 -19.67 3.96 1.49
CA PRO A 174 -19.27 5.04 2.39
C PRO A 174 -18.30 4.54 3.47
N ILE A 175 -17.17 5.23 3.60
CA ILE A 175 -16.10 4.90 4.54
C ILE A 175 -16.19 5.83 5.75
N ASP A 176 -16.02 5.30 6.96
CA ASP A 176 -16.01 6.07 8.21
C ASP A 176 -14.60 6.54 8.60
N ALA A 177 -13.56 5.76 8.29
CA ALA A 177 -12.16 6.09 8.56
C ALA A 177 -11.20 5.47 7.54
N ILE A 178 -10.10 6.17 7.24
CA ILE A 178 -9.01 5.66 6.38
C ILE A 178 -7.75 5.54 7.23
N LEU A 179 -7.18 4.35 7.36
CA LEU A 179 -5.93 4.12 8.09
C LEU A 179 -4.77 4.00 7.11
N ILE A 180 -3.66 4.68 7.42
CA ILE A 180 -2.39 4.52 6.71
C ILE A 180 -1.34 4.01 7.70
N SER A 181 -0.61 2.95 7.39
CA SER A 181 0.45 2.41 8.26
C SER A 181 1.76 3.16 8.15
N HIS A 182 2.15 3.61 6.95
CA HIS A 182 3.40 4.33 6.69
C HIS A 182 3.41 4.97 5.29
N ASP A 183 4.49 5.66 4.93
CA ASP A 183 4.54 6.51 3.74
C ASP A 183 5.11 5.84 2.46
N HIS A 184 5.31 4.52 2.40
CA HIS A 184 5.76 3.87 1.17
C HIS A 184 4.69 3.93 0.06
N TYR A 185 5.13 3.80 -1.20
CA TYR A 185 4.27 4.03 -2.37
C TYR A 185 3.19 2.98 -2.58
N ASP A 186 3.34 1.81 -1.98
CA ASP A 186 2.39 0.70 -1.99
C ASP A 186 1.39 0.73 -0.83
N HIS A 187 1.57 1.63 0.13
CA HIS A 187 0.67 1.85 1.27
C HIS A 187 -0.01 3.23 1.24
N LEU A 188 0.66 4.21 0.62
CA LEU A 188 0.19 5.57 0.51
C LEU A 188 0.37 6.08 -0.92
N ASP A 189 -0.72 6.13 -1.67
CA ASP A 189 -0.69 6.49 -3.09
C ASP A 189 -1.41 7.80 -3.39
N LEU A 190 -0.72 8.69 -4.11
CA LEU A 190 -1.26 9.99 -4.51
C LEU A 190 -2.54 9.85 -5.35
N GLY A 191 -2.57 8.88 -6.28
CA GLY A 191 -3.74 8.66 -7.14
C GLY A 191 -4.96 8.28 -6.33
N THR A 192 -4.78 7.33 -5.41
CA THR A 192 -5.80 6.81 -4.51
C THR A 192 -6.27 7.88 -3.52
N VAL A 193 -5.37 8.61 -2.87
CA VAL A 193 -5.73 9.72 -1.96
C VAL A 193 -6.55 10.78 -2.69
N ARG A 194 -6.13 11.19 -3.89
CA ARG A 194 -6.90 12.18 -4.68
C ARG A 194 -8.27 11.66 -5.10
N ALA A 195 -8.44 10.37 -5.31
CA ALA A 195 -9.74 9.78 -5.61
C ALA A 195 -10.63 9.72 -4.37
N LEU A 196 -10.09 9.26 -3.23
CA LEU A 196 -10.80 9.30 -1.93
C LEU A 196 -11.22 10.72 -1.54
N LEU A 197 -10.42 11.74 -1.85
CA LEU A 197 -10.80 13.14 -1.59
C LEU A 197 -12.00 13.62 -2.40
N ARG A 198 -12.20 13.08 -3.61
CA ARG A 198 -13.36 13.43 -4.45
C ARG A 198 -14.62 12.71 -4.00
N ASP A 199 -14.46 11.43 -3.64
CA ASP A 199 -15.59 10.51 -3.54
C ASP A 199 -15.97 10.19 -2.08
N GLN A 200 -15.13 10.55 -1.10
CA GLN A 200 -15.30 10.21 0.32
C GLN A 200 -14.99 11.40 1.25
N SER A 201 -15.66 11.45 2.40
CA SER A 201 -15.44 12.46 3.45
C SER A 201 -14.64 11.94 4.66
N ALA A 202 -14.35 10.64 4.73
CA ALA A 202 -13.65 10.01 5.84
C ALA A 202 -12.33 10.72 6.20
N PRO A 203 -12.01 10.89 7.50
CA PRO A 203 -10.69 11.34 7.92
C PRO A 203 -9.63 10.25 7.72
N PHE A 204 -8.40 10.69 7.51
CA PHE A 204 -7.20 9.89 7.43
C PHE A 204 -6.51 9.86 8.79
N LEU A 205 -6.35 8.66 9.35
CA LEU A 205 -5.58 8.41 10.56
C LEU A 205 -4.22 7.85 10.13
N VAL A 206 -3.16 8.54 10.50
CA VAL A 206 -1.81 8.28 9.99
C VAL A 206 -0.76 8.43 11.09
N PRO A 207 0.40 7.78 11.00
CA PRO A 207 1.52 8.04 11.89
C PRO A 207 2.03 9.48 11.75
N LEU A 208 2.69 9.97 12.80
CA LEU A 208 3.32 11.29 12.82
C LEU A 208 4.15 11.59 11.56
N GLY A 209 3.92 12.75 10.96
CA GLY A 209 4.68 13.26 9.81
C GLY A 209 4.07 12.90 8.46
N VAL A 210 3.33 11.79 8.36
CA VAL A 210 2.62 11.38 7.13
C VAL A 210 1.59 12.45 6.72
N GLY A 211 1.02 13.17 7.68
CA GLY A 211 0.06 14.26 7.42
C GLY A 211 0.65 15.39 6.57
N ALA A 212 1.97 15.56 6.51
CA ALA A 212 2.62 16.52 5.61
C ALA A 212 2.42 16.15 4.13
N HIS A 213 2.49 14.85 3.80
CA HIS A 213 2.20 14.37 2.44
C HIS A 213 0.73 14.60 2.09
N LEU A 214 -0.19 14.24 2.99
CA LEU A 214 -1.63 14.42 2.79
C LEU A 214 -2.01 15.90 2.59
N ALA A 215 -1.51 16.80 3.44
CA ALA A 215 -1.73 18.24 3.30
C ALA A 215 -1.19 18.77 1.96
N ARG A 216 0.00 18.31 1.53
CA ARG A 216 0.60 18.67 0.23
C ARG A 216 -0.27 18.22 -0.95
N TRP A 217 -1.04 17.16 -0.77
CA TRP A 217 -1.93 16.57 -1.78
C TRP A 217 -3.36 17.14 -1.75
N GLY A 218 -3.64 18.05 -0.81
CA GLY A 218 -4.92 18.76 -0.72
C GLY A 218 -5.91 18.14 0.26
N VAL A 219 -5.49 17.22 1.14
CA VAL A 219 -6.35 16.75 2.23
C VAL A 219 -6.54 17.90 3.23
N PRO A 220 -7.79 18.30 3.56
CA PRO A 220 -8.07 19.32 4.57
C PRO A 220 -7.50 18.94 5.94
N ALA A 221 -7.05 19.93 6.72
CA ALA A 221 -6.38 19.66 7.99
C ALA A 221 -7.29 18.94 8.99
N GLU A 222 -8.58 19.26 8.99
CA GLU A 222 -9.62 18.64 9.81
C GLU A 222 -9.88 17.16 9.46
N ARG A 223 -9.42 16.69 8.29
CA ARG A 223 -9.46 15.29 7.86
C ARG A 223 -8.16 14.55 8.12
N ILE A 224 -7.17 15.14 8.79
CA ILE A 224 -5.88 14.50 9.07
C ILE A 224 -5.72 14.36 10.58
N VAL A 225 -5.67 13.11 11.05
CA VAL A 225 -5.36 12.76 12.43
C VAL A 225 -4.00 12.07 12.45
N GLU A 226 -2.99 12.77 12.95
CA GLU A 226 -1.64 12.20 13.14
C GLU A 226 -1.51 11.63 14.55
N LEU A 227 -1.02 10.39 14.67
CA LEU A 227 -0.82 9.69 15.94
C LEU A 227 0.62 9.18 16.07
N ASP A 228 1.18 9.31 17.26
CA ASP A 228 2.38 8.58 17.68
C ASP A 228 2.01 7.17 18.16
N TRP A 229 3.00 6.31 18.33
CA TRP A 229 2.78 5.02 18.98
C TRP A 229 2.16 5.20 20.36
N THR A 230 1.19 4.35 20.68
CA THR A 230 0.35 4.34 21.88
C THR A 230 -0.70 5.46 21.97
N GLU A 231 -0.66 6.46 21.09
CA GLU A 231 -1.75 7.44 21.00
C GLU A 231 -3.00 6.79 20.37
N SER A 232 -4.16 7.31 20.77
CA SER A 232 -5.45 6.82 20.29
C SER A 232 -6.41 7.97 20.00
N VAL A 233 -7.39 7.70 19.14
CA VAL A 233 -8.50 8.61 18.85
C VAL A 233 -9.81 7.83 18.80
N ASP A 234 -10.87 8.42 19.33
CA ASP A 234 -12.23 7.90 19.18
C ASP A 234 -12.90 8.60 18.00
N LEU A 235 -13.38 7.83 17.03
CA LEU A 235 -14.00 8.33 15.81
C LEU A 235 -15.09 7.35 15.33
N ALA A 236 -16.26 7.88 14.96
CA ALA A 236 -17.39 7.08 14.47
C ALA A 236 -17.80 5.91 15.41
N GLY A 237 -17.59 6.07 16.73
CA GLY A 237 -17.89 5.02 17.71
C GLY A 237 -16.85 3.91 17.82
N LEU A 238 -15.72 4.02 17.10
CA LEU A 238 -14.57 3.12 17.20
C LEU A 238 -13.40 3.84 17.85
N ARG A 239 -12.56 3.09 18.57
CA ARG A 239 -11.26 3.54 19.03
C ARG A 239 -10.17 3.03 18.11
N PHE A 240 -9.33 3.95 17.63
CA PHE A 240 -8.15 3.64 16.83
C PHE A 240 -6.90 3.92 17.65
N THR A 241 -6.01 2.95 17.77
CA THR A 241 -4.72 3.09 18.46
C THR A 241 -3.60 2.80 17.49
N ALA A 242 -2.68 3.75 17.33
CA ALA A 242 -1.43 3.51 16.61
C ALA A 242 -0.49 2.71 17.52
N THR A 243 0.06 1.60 17.03
CA THR A 243 0.96 0.72 17.79
C THR A 243 2.31 0.59 17.11
N ALA A 244 3.30 0.14 17.88
CA ALA A 244 4.66 -0.02 17.38
C ALA A 244 4.72 -1.01 16.21
N ALA A 245 5.67 -0.77 15.31
CA ALA A 245 6.00 -1.66 14.20
C ALA A 245 7.52 -1.64 13.98
N GLN A 246 8.07 -2.73 13.46
CA GLN A 246 9.47 -2.86 13.08
C GLN A 246 9.61 -2.67 11.57
N HIS A 247 9.74 -1.43 11.13
CA HIS A 247 9.82 -1.10 9.71
C HIS A 247 10.63 0.20 9.51
N PHE A 248 10.43 0.87 8.39
CA PHE A 248 11.02 2.17 8.10
C PHE A 248 10.05 3.00 7.25
N SER A 249 10.38 4.26 7.01
CA SER A 249 9.62 5.11 6.09
C SER A 249 10.54 5.72 5.05
N GLY A 250 9.99 6.16 3.93
CA GLY A 250 10.73 6.94 2.96
C GLY A 250 10.08 7.10 1.59
N ARG A 251 10.17 8.33 1.09
CA ARG A 251 9.90 8.67 -0.31
C ARG A 251 11.17 9.22 -0.97
N ALA A 252 11.49 8.67 -2.15
CA ALA A 252 12.72 8.99 -2.89
C ALA A 252 14.00 8.78 -2.06
N PHE A 253 14.74 9.85 -1.75
CA PHE A 253 16.05 9.77 -1.09
C PHE A 253 15.99 10.07 0.42
N THR A 254 14.80 10.39 0.95
CA THR A 254 14.62 10.60 2.39
C THR A 254 14.10 9.35 3.05
N ARG A 255 14.72 8.95 4.18
CA ARG A 255 14.26 7.86 5.02
C ARG A 255 13.94 8.35 6.43
N ASN A 256 12.99 7.68 7.08
CA ASN A 256 12.67 7.81 8.50
C ASN A 256 12.29 9.22 8.95
N ARG A 257 11.73 10.04 8.05
CA ARG A 257 11.26 11.41 8.39
C ARG A 257 9.79 11.45 8.82
N THR A 258 9.06 10.37 8.58
CA THR A 258 7.71 10.12 9.05
C THR A 258 7.74 8.85 9.91
N LEU A 259 6.83 8.72 10.85
CA LEU A 259 6.67 7.50 11.63
C LEU A 259 6.00 6.42 10.77
N TRP A 260 6.17 5.16 11.15
CA TRP A 260 5.47 3.98 10.63
C TRP A 260 4.79 3.28 11.81
N GLY A 261 3.73 2.53 11.59
CA GLY A 261 3.01 1.87 12.68
C GLY A 261 2.14 0.72 12.25
N SER A 262 1.74 -0.05 13.25
CA SER A 262 0.60 -0.97 13.17
C SER A 262 -0.64 -0.29 13.76
N TRP A 263 -1.81 -0.89 13.55
CA TRP A 263 -3.08 -0.32 13.99
C TRP A 263 -3.91 -1.32 14.80
N VAL A 264 -4.51 -0.83 15.86
CA VAL A 264 -5.60 -1.51 16.57
C VAL A 264 -6.89 -0.74 16.35
N ILE A 265 -7.94 -1.45 15.92
CA ILE A 265 -9.31 -0.94 15.80
C ILE A 265 -10.15 -1.65 16.86
N THR A 266 -10.73 -0.89 17.78
CA THR A 266 -11.54 -1.41 18.89
C THR A 266 -12.96 -0.86 18.77
N GLY A 267 -13.92 -1.76 18.58
CA GLY A 267 -15.34 -1.52 18.78
C GLY A 267 -15.76 -1.82 20.23
N ALA A 268 -17.07 -1.85 20.46
CA ALA A 268 -17.67 -2.23 21.73
C ALA A 268 -17.38 -3.70 22.10
N ASN A 269 -17.46 -4.59 21.13
CA ASN A 269 -17.36 -6.05 21.27
C ASN A 269 -16.25 -6.65 20.38
N ARG A 270 -15.85 -5.97 19.30
CA ARG A 270 -14.90 -6.47 18.31
C ARG A 270 -13.56 -5.75 18.33
N ARG A 271 -12.48 -6.47 18.03
CA ARG A 271 -11.11 -5.93 17.96
C ARG A 271 -10.35 -6.48 16.77
N VAL A 272 -9.76 -5.59 15.98
CA VAL A 272 -8.95 -5.91 14.80
C VAL A 272 -7.54 -5.38 15.00
N PHE A 273 -6.55 -6.21 14.68
CA PHE A 273 -5.16 -5.77 14.56
C PHE A 273 -4.73 -5.75 13.10
N TYR A 274 -3.97 -4.73 12.68
CA TYR A 274 -3.32 -4.65 11.38
C TYR A 274 -1.83 -4.36 11.54
N SER A 275 -0.96 -5.19 10.94
CA SER A 275 0.49 -5.10 11.16
C SER A 275 1.19 -3.95 10.45
N GLY A 276 0.59 -3.36 9.41
CA GLY A 276 1.38 -2.68 8.39
C GLY A 276 2.41 -3.65 7.78
N ASP A 277 3.56 -3.11 7.37
CA ASP A 277 4.67 -3.89 6.81
C ASP A 277 5.71 -4.32 7.84
N SER A 278 5.32 -4.38 9.11
CA SER A 278 6.25 -4.67 10.19
C SER A 278 6.97 -6.01 9.99
N GLY A 279 8.28 -6.03 10.23
CA GLY A 279 9.02 -7.24 10.57
C GLY A 279 8.64 -7.77 11.96
N TYR A 280 9.20 -8.91 12.33
CA TYR A 280 8.94 -9.52 13.63
C TYR A 280 9.69 -8.81 14.74
N PHE A 281 9.00 -8.55 15.85
CA PHE A 281 9.59 -7.97 17.06
C PHE A 281 8.81 -8.37 18.30
N SER A 282 9.47 -8.33 19.46
CA SER A 282 8.87 -8.76 20.75
C SER A 282 7.71 -7.89 21.22
N GLY A 283 7.49 -6.71 20.63
CA GLY A 283 6.39 -5.84 21.01
C GLY A 283 5.01 -6.38 20.62
N TYR A 284 4.91 -7.36 19.72
CA TYR A 284 3.64 -8.03 19.44
C TYR A 284 3.03 -8.69 20.68
N ALA A 285 3.83 -9.35 21.52
CA ALA A 285 3.35 -9.97 22.75
C ALA A 285 2.80 -8.93 23.73
N GLU A 286 3.46 -7.77 23.81
CA GLU A 286 3.02 -6.65 24.64
C GLU A 286 1.73 -6.01 24.11
N ILE A 287 1.60 -5.85 22.79
CA ILE A 287 0.36 -5.39 22.15
C ILE A 287 -0.78 -6.36 22.43
N GLY A 288 -0.57 -7.67 22.25
CA GLY A 288 -1.57 -8.70 22.54
C GLY A 288 -1.97 -8.76 24.02
N ARG A 289 -1.02 -8.51 24.93
CA ARG A 289 -1.29 -8.44 26.38
C ARG A 289 -2.13 -7.21 26.76
N ARG A 290 -1.85 -6.05 26.15
CA ARG A 290 -2.48 -4.77 26.53
C ARG A 290 -3.80 -4.49 25.82
N LEU A 291 -3.87 -4.84 24.53
CA LEU A 291 -4.96 -4.43 23.63
C LEU A 291 -5.76 -5.61 23.08
N GLY A 292 -5.22 -6.83 23.16
CA GLY A 292 -5.91 -8.06 22.77
C GLY A 292 -6.82 -8.64 23.87
N PRO A 293 -7.41 -9.83 23.63
CA PRO A 293 -7.30 -10.62 22.40
C PRO A 293 -7.96 -9.92 21.20
N PHE A 294 -7.54 -10.26 19.99
CA PHE A 294 -8.11 -9.72 18.75
C PHE A 294 -8.98 -10.79 18.09
N ASP A 295 -10.17 -10.44 17.61
CA ASP A 295 -11.01 -11.34 16.82
C ASP A 295 -10.28 -11.74 15.53
N VAL A 296 -9.61 -10.78 14.90
CA VAL A 296 -8.86 -10.99 13.66
C VAL A 296 -7.56 -10.18 13.65
N THR A 297 -6.51 -10.78 13.10
CA THR A 297 -5.24 -10.11 12.80
C THR A 297 -4.99 -10.13 11.29
N LEU A 298 -4.82 -8.94 10.72
CA LEU A 298 -4.43 -8.71 9.34
C LEU A 298 -2.91 -8.55 9.31
N ILE A 299 -2.18 -9.58 8.87
CA ILE A 299 -0.72 -9.63 8.99
C ILE A 299 -0.06 -9.74 7.62
N GLN A 300 0.94 -8.91 7.37
CA GLN A 300 1.75 -8.98 6.15
C GLN A 300 2.49 -10.32 6.07
N VAL A 301 2.56 -10.92 4.89
CA VAL A 301 3.27 -12.20 4.69
C VAL A 301 4.22 -12.21 3.50
N GLY A 302 4.17 -11.20 2.62
CA GLY A 302 5.02 -11.10 1.44
C GLY A 302 6.14 -10.07 1.58
N ALA A 303 6.87 -9.87 0.49
CA ALA A 303 7.99 -8.93 0.38
C ALA A 303 9.21 -9.23 1.29
N TYR A 304 9.28 -10.40 1.93
CA TYR A 304 10.44 -10.80 2.71
C TYR A 304 11.64 -11.20 1.84
N ALA A 305 12.84 -11.05 2.38
CA ALA A 305 14.03 -11.71 1.88
C ALA A 305 15.07 -11.88 2.99
N PRO A 306 15.98 -12.86 2.88
CA PRO A 306 17.13 -12.98 3.79
C PRO A 306 18.02 -11.73 3.85
N ALA A 307 17.91 -10.84 2.86
CA ALA A 307 18.65 -9.59 2.77
C ALA A 307 18.12 -8.49 3.70
N TRP A 308 16.86 -8.56 4.14
CA TRP A 308 16.23 -7.58 5.02
C TRP A 308 15.28 -8.27 6.03
N PRO A 309 15.78 -9.24 6.79
CA PRO A 309 14.94 -10.16 7.58
C PRO A 309 14.18 -9.47 8.71
N GLU A 310 14.61 -8.29 9.13
CA GLU A 310 14.04 -7.62 10.30
C GLU A 310 12.92 -6.63 9.96
N ILE A 311 12.71 -6.27 8.69
CA ILE A 311 11.72 -5.25 8.31
C ILE A 311 10.52 -5.82 7.55
N HIS A 312 10.54 -7.09 7.16
CA HIS A 312 9.39 -7.80 6.61
C HIS A 312 9.38 -9.20 7.21
N MET A 313 8.25 -9.63 7.79
CA MET A 313 8.15 -10.96 8.38
C MET A 313 8.23 -12.04 7.30
N PHE A 314 8.98 -13.10 7.62
CA PHE A 314 8.76 -14.38 6.96
C PHE A 314 7.38 -14.94 7.36
N PRO A 315 6.75 -15.80 6.54
CA PRO A 315 5.41 -16.32 6.82
C PRO A 315 5.30 -17.04 8.17
N GLU A 316 6.36 -17.71 8.63
CA GLU A 316 6.39 -18.39 9.93
C GLU A 316 6.43 -17.40 11.10
N GLU A 317 7.10 -16.26 10.91
CA GLU A 317 7.10 -15.17 11.87
C GLU A 317 5.73 -14.48 11.93
N ALA A 318 4.99 -14.41 10.82
CA ALA A 318 3.62 -13.91 10.81
C ALA A 318 2.68 -14.78 11.67
N VAL A 319 2.84 -16.11 11.63
CA VAL A 319 2.12 -17.03 12.54
C VAL A 319 2.53 -16.80 14.00
N THR A 320 3.81 -16.55 14.25
CA THR A 320 4.30 -16.24 15.60
C THR A 320 3.74 -14.92 16.11
N ALA A 321 3.74 -13.86 15.28
CA ALA A 321 3.15 -12.57 15.60
C ALA A 321 1.65 -12.69 15.90
N HIS A 322 0.90 -13.46 15.10
CA HIS A 322 -0.52 -13.75 15.34
C HIS A 322 -0.77 -14.33 16.74
N LEU A 323 0.05 -15.30 17.15
CA LEU A 323 -0.07 -15.96 18.45
C LEU A 323 0.30 -15.00 19.60
N ASP A 324 1.37 -14.23 19.45
CA ASP A 324 1.79 -13.21 20.42
C ASP A 324 0.74 -12.10 20.59
N LEU A 325 0.07 -11.73 19.51
CA LEU A 325 -1.07 -10.81 19.51
C LEU A 325 -2.32 -11.40 20.15
N ARG A 326 -2.36 -12.72 20.39
CA ARG A 326 -3.54 -13.46 20.85
C ARG A 326 -4.72 -13.29 19.88
N GLY A 327 -4.44 -13.43 18.59
CA GLY A 327 -5.43 -13.35 17.53
C GLY A 327 -6.33 -14.60 17.45
N GLY A 328 -7.60 -14.40 17.06
CA GLY A 328 -8.56 -15.48 16.83
C GLY A 328 -8.51 -16.04 15.40
N LEU A 329 -8.56 -15.17 14.40
CA LEU A 329 -8.42 -15.50 12.97
C LEU A 329 -7.23 -14.77 12.36
N LEU A 330 -6.38 -15.47 11.63
CA LEU A 330 -5.31 -14.89 10.81
C LEU A 330 -5.80 -14.69 9.37
N ILE A 331 -5.63 -13.48 8.83
CA ILE A 331 -5.83 -13.21 7.40
C ILE A 331 -4.55 -12.57 6.84
N PRO A 332 -3.91 -13.18 5.82
CA PRO A 332 -2.69 -12.64 5.25
C PRO A 332 -2.95 -11.47 4.31
N VAL A 333 -2.10 -10.47 4.40
CA VAL A 333 -2.04 -9.33 3.47
C VAL A 333 -0.61 -9.17 2.91
N HIS A 334 -0.41 -8.17 2.06
CA HIS A 334 0.91 -7.84 1.47
C HIS A 334 1.47 -8.91 0.51
N TRP A 335 0.60 -9.64 -0.20
CA TRP A 335 0.98 -10.69 -1.16
C TRP A 335 0.07 -10.68 -2.41
N ALA A 336 0.41 -11.49 -3.43
CA ALA A 336 -0.30 -11.68 -4.70
C ALA A 336 -0.61 -10.44 -5.58
N THR A 337 -0.28 -9.22 -5.14
CA THR A 337 -0.65 -8.00 -5.87
C THR A 337 0.53 -7.28 -6.48
N PHE A 338 1.66 -7.15 -5.79
CA PHE A 338 2.89 -6.54 -6.34
C PHE A 338 4.09 -7.48 -6.19
N ASN A 339 5.02 -7.39 -7.12
CA ASN A 339 6.31 -8.09 -7.05
C ASN A 339 7.35 -7.15 -6.44
N LEU A 340 7.53 -7.26 -5.11
CA LEU A 340 8.39 -6.40 -4.29
C LEU A 340 9.62 -7.13 -3.71
N ALA A 341 9.70 -8.45 -3.89
CA ALA A 341 10.81 -9.26 -3.40
C ALA A 341 11.17 -10.40 -4.37
N VAL A 342 12.17 -11.18 -3.98
CA VAL A 342 12.79 -12.21 -4.83
C VAL A 342 12.12 -13.58 -4.72
N HIS A 343 11.20 -13.78 -3.78
CA HIS A 343 10.45 -15.03 -3.62
C HIS A 343 9.41 -15.24 -4.72
N SER A 344 9.01 -16.49 -4.97
CA SER A 344 7.90 -16.80 -5.89
C SER A 344 6.59 -16.17 -5.40
N TRP A 345 5.67 -15.85 -6.31
CA TRP A 345 4.48 -15.05 -5.98
C TRP A 345 3.55 -15.73 -4.96
N ALA A 346 3.44 -17.06 -5.01
CA ALA A 346 2.64 -17.91 -4.12
C ALA A 346 3.37 -18.35 -2.83
N ASP A 347 4.71 -18.29 -2.80
CA ASP A 347 5.54 -18.77 -1.68
C ASP A 347 5.12 -18.22 -0.31
N PRO A 348 4.75 -16.92 -0.17
CA PRO A 348 4.26 -16.37 1.10
C PRO A 348 3.14 -17.18 1.74
N VAL A 349 2.12 -17.52 0.96
CA VAL A 349 0.90 -18.16 1.48
C VAL A 349 1.02 -19.67 1.54
N ASP A 350 1.80 -20.29 0.65
CA ASP A 350 2.13 -21.71 0.79
C ASP A 350 2.85 -22.00 2.12
N ARG A 351 3.82 -21.15 2.48
CA ARG A 351 4.55 -21.27 3.75
C ARG A 351 3.67 -20.93 4.94
N LEU A 352 2.91 -19.83 4.86
CA LEU A 352 1.96 -19.46 5.90
C LEU A 352 0.97 -20.59 6.19
N TRP A 353 0.38 -21.18 5.14
CA TRP A 353 -0.63 -22.22 5.30
C TRP A 353 -0.05 -23.48 5.95
N ARG A 354 1.19 -23.86 5.58
CA ARG A 354 1.91 -24.97 6.20
C ARG A 354 2.15 -24.71 7.68
N GLU A 355 2.67 -23.53 8.04
CA GLU A 355 2.95 -23.18 9.42
C GLU A 355 1.68 -23.07 10.26
N ALA A 356 0.63 -22.43 9.73
CA ALA A 356 -0.66 -22.31 10.40
C ALA A 356 -1.26 -23.68 10.72
N LYS A 357 -1.20 -24.63 9.78
CA LYS A 357 -1.60 -26.04 10.03
C LYS A 357 -0.76 -26.69 11.12
N ALA A 358 0.57 -26.50 11.09
CA ALA A 358 1.48 -27.12 12.06
C ALA A 358 1.25 -26.61 13.49
N ARG A 359 0.73 -25.38 13.64
CA ARG A 359 0.51 -24.72 14.94
C ARG A 359 -0.97 -24.54 15.30
N ASP A 360 -1.86 -25.22 14.59
CA ASP A 360 -3.32 -25.19 14.81
C ASP A 360 -3.91 -23.76 14.82
N VAL A 361 -3.41 -22.91 13.93
CA VAL A 361 -3.88 -21.53 13.77
C VAL A 361 -5.03 -21.46 12.78
N ARG A 362 -6.14 -20.84 13.19
CA ARG A 362 -7.28 -20.55 12.32
C ARG A 362 -6.88 -19.52 11.27
N LEU A 363 -6.98 -19.91 9.99
CA LEU A 363 -6.54 -19.12 8.84
C LEU A 363 -7.67 -18.98 7.84
N ALA A 364 -7.84 -17.77 7.28
CA ALA A 364 -8.61 -17.56 6.05
C ALA A 364 -7.71 -16.92 5.00
N VAL A 365 -7.81 -17.38 3.75
CA VAL A 365 -7.01 -16.87 2.62
C VAL A 365 -7.97 -16.46 1.50
N PRO A 366 -8.60 -15.27 1.61
CA PRO A 366 -9.56 -14.83 0.60
C PRO A 366 -8.89 -14.57 -0.75
N ARG A 367 -9.64 -14.73 -1.83
CA ARG A 367 -9.30 -14.13 -3.12
C ARG A 367 -9.42 -12.60 -3.03
N PRO A 368 -8.73 -11.82 -3.86
CA PRO A 368 -8.95 -10.39 -3.90
C PRO A 368 -10.42 -10.04 -4.21
N GLY A 369 -11.05 -9.32 -3.29
CA GLY A 369 -12.44 -8.89 -3.27
C GLY A 369 -13.40 -9.87 -2.59
N GLU A 370 -12.92 -11.03 -2.14
CA GLU A 370 -13.72 -11.98 -1.37
C GLU A 370 -13.92 -11.47 0.07
N ARG A 371 -15.18 -11.53 0.54
CA ARG A 371 -15.57 -11.12 1.88
C ARG A 371 -15.47 -12.30 2.85
N VAL A 372 -14.80 -12.09 3.97
CA VAL A 372 -14.66 -13.04 5.08
C VAL A 372 -15.45 -12.55 6.28
N VAL A 373 -16.41 -13.36 6.76
CA VAL A 373 -17.03 -13.16 8.07
C VAL A 373 -16.16 -13.85 9.12
N VAL A 374 -15.65 -13.12 10.11
CA VAL A 374 -14.62 -13.63 11.04
C VAL A 374 -15.10 -14.82 11.87
N ASP A 375 -16.37 -14.85 12.25
CA ASP A 375 -16.94 -15.95 13.03
C ASP A 375 -17.16 -17.21 12.18
N LEU A 376 -17.40 -17.04 10.88
CA LEU A 376 -17.65 -18.11 9.90
C LEU A 376 -16.77 -17.95 8.65
N PRO A 377 -15.44 -18.05 8.78
CA PRO A 377 -14.52 -17.88 7.68
C PRO A 377 -14.63 -19.06 6.71
N PRO A 378 -14.44 -18.82 5.41
CA PRO A 378 -14.39 -19.90 4.43
C PRO A 378 -13.19 -20.83 4.71
N PRO A 379 -13.30 -22.12 4.36
CA PRO A 379 -12.14 -23.01 4.43
C PRO A 379 -11.06 -22.55 3.44
N VAL A 380 -9.80 -22.78 3.79
CA VAL A 380 -8.69 -22.53 2.88
C VAL A 380 -8.71 -23.57 1.75
N ASP A 381 -8.97 -23.12 0.52
CA ASP A 381 -9.18 -23.97 -0.66
C ASP A 381 -7.96 -24.08 -1.59
N GLY A 382 -6.89 -23.32 -1.32
CA GLY A 382 -5.65 -23.40 -2.10
C GLY A 382 -5.72 -22.74 -3.47
N TRP A 383 -6.65 -21.80 -3.72
CA TRP A 383 -6.86 -21.19 -5.05
C TRP A 383 -5.59 -20.67 -5.74
N TRP A 384 -4.58 -20.23 -4.98
CA TRP A 384 -3.31 -19.73 -5.54
C TRP A 384 -2.42 -20.84 -6.11
N GLN A 385 -2.61 -22.09 -5.68
CA GLN A 385 -1.85 -23.25 -6.13
C GLN A 385 -2.31 -23.73 -7.51
N GLU A 386 -3.57 -23.46 -7.86
CA GLU A 386 -4.13 -23.79 -9.18
C GLU A 386 -3.62 -22.85 -10.27
N ILE A 387 -3.28 -21.62 -9.88
CA ILE A 387 -2.71 -20.58 -10.73
C ILE A 387 -1.22 -20.84 -10.79
N ASN A 388 -0.84 -21.76 -11.65
CA ASN A 388 0.57 -22.12 -11.78
C ASN A 388 1.38 -20.86 -12.01
#